data_AF-A0A1D2AB51-F1
#
_entry.id   AF-A0A1D2AB51-F1
#
_cell.length_a   1.000
_cell.length_b   1.000
_cell.length_c   1.000
_cell.angle_alpha   90.00
_cell.angle_beta   90.00
_cell.angle_gamma   90.00
#
_symmetry.space_group_name_H-M   'P 1'
#
loop_
_entity.id
_entity.type
_entity.pdbx_description
1 polymer ?
#
loop_
_entity_poly.entity_id
_entity_poly.type
_entity_poly.pdbx_seq_one_letter_code
_entity_poly.pdbx_strand_id
1 'polypeptide(L)'
;MFAVASATSLTARPLQRPFVPCKSPQHARQAPVCMAKPVKASELRNLSIAEIDAQVDQLKRDLFALRIKFAKQEDWKPSSVKEIKHKVAQLLTVRRENEAKEGMLKRESRKAAKKKLLDAGFGRA
;
A
#
# COMPACT_ATOMS: atom_id res chain seq x y z
N MET A 1 35.99 62.42 -7.59
CA MET A 1 37.00 61.53 -8.21
C MET A 1 36.94 60.19 -7.50
N PHE A 2 36.75 59.12 -8.28
CA PHE A 2 37.00 57.68 -8.03
C PHE A 2 36.81 57.09 -6.60
N ALA A 3 36.21 55.92 -6.36
CA ALA A 3 35.60 54.89 -7.19
C ALA A 3 35.11 53.72 -6.29
N VAL A 4 34.55 52.69 -6.95
CA VAL A 4 34.51 51.25 -6.56
C VAL A 4 33.43 50.87 -5.53
N ALA A 5 32.25 50.41 -5.95
CA ALA A 5 31.91 49.05 -6.41
C ALA A 5 31.99 47.95 -5.33
N SER A 6 30.82 47.43 -4.92
CA SER A 6 30.65 46.00 -4.64
C SER A 6 29.17 45.65 -4.67
N ALA A 7 28.68 45.35 -5.87
CA ALA A 7 27.47 44.55 -6.03
C ALA A 7 27.73 43.19 -5.37
N THR A 8 27.15 42.96 -4.19
CA THR A 8 27.14 41.63 -3.59
C THR A 8 26.28 40.74 -4.47
N SER A 9 27.00 39.84 -5.14
CA SER A 9 26.56 38.90 -6.14
C SER A 9 25.43 38.01 -5.64
N LEU A 10 24.48 37.79 -6.55
CA LEU A 10 23.60 36.64 -6.59
C LEU A 10 24.39 35.38 -6.25
N THR A 11 24.13 34.78 -5.08
CA THR A 11 24.55 33.41 -4.80
C THR A 11 23.67 32.48 -5.64
N ALA A 12 24.09 32.30 -6.89
CA ALA A 12 23.65 31.19 -7.71
C ALA A 12 23.95 29.89 -6.95
N ARG A 13 22.90 29.13 -6.64
CA ARG A 13 23.00 27.77 -6.09
C ARG A 13 23.81 26.92 -7.09
N PRO A 14 24.99 26.39 -6.73
CA PRO A 14 25.71 25.56 -7.66
C PRO A 14 25.02 24.20 -7.81
N LEU A 15 24.71 23.90 -9.07
CA LEU A 15 24.82 22.64 -9.76
C LEU A 15 23.99 21.47 -9.21
N GLN A 16 22.93 21.19 -9.97
CA GLN A 16 22.32 19.87 -10.13
C GLN A 16 23.39 18.79 -10.03
N ARG A 17 23.25 17.90 -9.05
CA ARG A 17 24.05 16.68 -8.99
C ARG A 17 23.86 15.94 -10.32
N PRO A 18 24.92 15.56 -11.03
CA PRO A 18 24.75 14.78 -12.26
C PRO A 18 24.00 13.49 -11.91
N PHE A 19 22.93 13.22 -12.64
CA PHE A 19 22.21 11.95 -12.54
C PHE A 19 23.20 10.84 -12.92
N VAL A 20 23.65 10.07 -11.92
CA VAL A 20 24.40 8.85 -12.17
C VAL A 20 23.38 7.76 -12.49
N PRO A 21 23.28 7.25 -13.73
CA PRO A 21 22.52 6.04 -13.95
C PRO A 21 23.26 4.92 -13.23
N CYS A 22 22.72 4.47 -12.09
CA CYS A 22 23.09 3.17 -11.55
C CYS A 22 22.80 2.15 -12.65
N LYS A 23 23.84 1.63 -13.30
CA LYS A 23 23.75 0.39 -14.07
C LYS A 23 23.25 -0.65 -13.08
N SER A 24 21.95 -0.91 -13.09
CA SER A 24 21.36 -2.01 -12.34
C SER A 24 22.11 -3.28 -12.76
N PRO A 25 22.60 -4.11 -11.82
CA PRO A 25 23.17 -5.40 -12.16
C PRO A 25 22.05 -6.22 -12.80
N GLN A 26 22.05 -6.25 -14.13
CA GLN A 26 21.21 -7.15 -14.89
C GLN A 26 21.70 -8.56 -14.54
N HIS A 27 20.81 -9.37 -13.95
CA HIS A 27 21.00 -10.81 -13.74
C HIS A 27 21.85 -11.27 -12.53
N ALA A 28 21.82 -10.54 -11.42
CA ALA A 28 22.21 -11.13 -10.13
C ALA A 28 21.16 -12.18 -9.69
N ARG A 29 21.35 -13.41 -10.18
CA ARG A 29 20.93 -14.70 -9.62
C ARG A 29 19.50 -14.74 -9.10
N GLN A 30 18.59 -15.21 -9.96
CA GLN A 30 17.32 -15.76 -9.52
C GLN A 30 17.59 -16.98 -8.62
N ALA A 31 17.83 -16.74 -7.34
CA ALA A 31 17.66 -17.78 -6.34
C ALA A 31 16.17 -18.17 -6.37
N PRO A 32 15.82 -19.47 -6.36
CA PRO A 32 14.43 -19.86 -6.16
C PRO A 32 14.05 -19.40 -4.75
N VAL A 33 13.43 -18.23 -4.65
CA VAL A 33 12.74 -17.83 -3.43
C VAL A 33 11.69 -18.91 -3.25
N CYS A 34 11.82 -19.69 -2.17
CA CYS A 34 10.79 -20.62 -1.76
C CYS A 34 9.50 -19.81 -1.54
N MET A 35 8.65 -19.81 -2.57
CA MET A 35 7.41 -19.06 -2.54
C MET A 35 6.55 -19.67 -1.45
N ALA A 36 6.25 -18.89 -0.42
CA ALA A 36 5.25 -19.28 0.56
C ALA A 36 3.97 -19.67 -0.21
N LYS A 37 3.40 -20.84 0.13
CA LYS A 37 2.21 -21.36 -0.56
C LYS A 37 1.15 -20.26 -0.64
N PRO A 38 0.64 -19.94 -1.84
CA PRO A 38 -0.45 -18.98 -1.94
C PRO A 38 -1.64 -19.53 -1.16
N VAL A 39 -2.23 -18.68 -0.33
CA VAL A 39 -3.49 -19.00 0.36
C VAL A 39 -4.52 -19.40 -0.71
N LYS A 40 -5.21 -20.52 -0.50
CA LYS A 40 -6.10 -21.11 -1.51
C LYS A 40 -7.29 -20.19 -1.76
N ALA A 41 -7.41 -19.69 -2.99
CA ALA A 41 -8.49 -18.80 -3.40
C ALA A 41 -9.89 -19.45 -3.31
N SER A 42 -9.96 -20.78 -3.36
CA SER A 42 -11.20 -21.54 -3.33
C SER A 42 -11.99 -21.34 -2.03
N GLU A 43 -11.30 -21.22 -0.90
CA GLU A 43 -11.93 -21.05 0.42
C GLU A 43 -12.55 -19.66 0.58
N LEU A 44 -11.98 -18.65 -0.08
CA LEU A 44 -12.42 -17.25 0.04
C LEU A 44 -13.64 -16.92 -0.82
N ARG A 45 -13.89 -17.67 -1.89
CA ARG A 45 -15.01 -17.42 -2.84
C ARG A 45 -16.38 -17.83 -2.30
N ASN A 46 -16.42 -18.68 -1.27
CA ASN A 46 -17.66 -19.21 -0.70
C ASN A 46 -18.24 -18.33 0.41
N LEU A 47 -17.50 -17.31 0.85
CA LEU A 47 -17.88 -16.44 1.96
C LEU A 47 -18.90 -15.37 1.54
N SER A 48 -19.77 -14.97 2.46
CA SER A 48 -20.73 -13.88 2.23
C SER A 48 -20.03 -12.50 2.26
N ILE A 49 -20.65 -11.47 1.64
CA ILE A 49 -20.05 -10.12 1.57
C ILE A 49 -19.84 -9.52 2.98
N ALA A 50 -20.74 -9.79 3.91
CA ALA A 50 -20.65 -9.30 5.29
C ALA A 50 -19.50 -9.98 6.05
N GLU A 51 -19.32 -11.30 5.87
CA GLU A 51 -18.21 -12.05 6.46
C GLU A 51 -16.86 -11.57 5.91
N ILE A 52 -16.78 -11.26 4.61
CA ILE A 52 -15.56 -10.72 3.99
C ILE A 52 -15.16 -9.40 4.66
N ASP A 53 -16.10 -8.47 4.84
CA ASP A 53 -15.82 -7.17 5.47
C ASP A 53 -15.38 -7.36 6.94
N ALA A 54 -16.02 -8.26 7.70
CA ALA A 54 -15.64 -8.58 9.08
C ALA A 54 -14.23 -9.18 9.18
N GLN A 55 -13.88 -10.12 8.30
CA GLN A 55 -12.54 -10.72 8.24
C GLN A 55 -11.47 -9.70 7.87
N VAL A 56 -11.77 -8.80 6.93
CA VAL A 56 -10.86 -7.72 6.55
C VAL A 56 -10.55 -6.83 7.75
N ASP A 57 -11.54 -6.49 8.57
CA ASP A 57 -11.32 -5.64 9.74
C ASP A 57 -10.54 -6.36 10.85
N GLN A 58 -10.77 -7.65 11.06
CA GLN A 58 -9.96 -8.45 11.96
C GLN A 58 -8.49 -8.50 11.51
N LEU A 59 -8.23 -8.80 10.24
CA LEU A 59 -6.87 -8.86 9.70
C LEU A 59 -6.14 -7.51 9.75
N LYS A 60 -6.85 -6.38 9.61
CA LYS A 60 -6.26 -5.05 9.80
C LYS A 60 -5.83 -4.83 11.25
N ARG A 61 -6.62 -5.28 12.24
CA ARG A 61 -6.27 -5.21 13.67
C ARG A 61 -5.02 -6.04 13.95
N ASP A 62 -4.96 -7.26 13.42
CA ASP A 62 -3.79 -8.14 13.57
C ASP A 62 -2.53 -7.52 12.94
N LEU A 63 -2.67 -6.89 11.76
CA LEU A 63 -1.59 -6.15 11.11
C LEU A 63 -1.09 -5.00 12.00
N PHE A 64 -2.01 -4.26 12.63
CA PHE A 64 -1.66 -3.19 13.55
C PHE A 64 -0.94 -3.69 14.80
N ALA A 65 -1.39 -4.82 15.37
CA ALA A 65 -0.70 -5.47 16.49
C ALA A 65 0.74 -5.85 16.13
N LEU A 66 0.97 -6.42 14.93
CA LEU A 66 2.34 -6.72 14.46
C LEU A 66 3.20 -5.46 14.29
N ARG A 67 2.62 -4.34 13.85
CA ARG A 67 3.34 -3.06 13.77
C ARG A 67 3.75 -2.53 15.14
N ILE A 68 2.90 -2.70 16.15
CA ILE A 68 3.24 -2.34 17.54
C ILE A 68 4.38 -3.22 18.05
N LYS A 69 4.35 -4.54 17.80
CA LYS A 69 5.45 -5.45 18.18
C LYS A 69 6.78 -5.04 17.54
N PHE A 70 6.75 -4.69 16.24
CA PHE A 70 7.93 -4.16 15.55
C PHE A 70 8.45 -2.87 16.20
N ALA A 71 7.56 -1.93 16.53
CA ALA A 71 7.94 -0.69 17.21
C ALA A 71 8.55 -0.93 18.59
N LYS A 72 8.07 -1.96 19.32
CA LYS A 72 8.62 -2.39 20.62
C LYS A 72 9.94 -3.16 20.51
N GLN A 73 10.40 -3.49 19.30
CA GLN A 73 11.55 -4.36 19.04
C GLN A 73 11.45 -5.74 19.71
N GLU A 74 10.23 -6.27 19.86
CA GLU A 74 9.99 -7.65 20.30
C GLU A 74 10.24 -8.63 19.13
N ASP A 75 10.43 -9.92 19.38
CA ASP A 75 10.61 -10.90 18.31
C ASP A 75 9.33 -11.07 17.47
N TRP A 76 9.38 -10.68 16.19
CA TRP A 76 8.29 -10.83 15.23
C TRP A 76 8.81 -11.35 13.88
N LYS A 77 7.93 -12.04 13.14
CA LYS A 77 8.27 -12.64 11.85
C LYS A 77 7.83 -11.73 10.69
N PRO A 78 8.74 -11.30 9.79
CA PRO A 78 8.38 -10.47 8.64
C PRO A 78 7.46 -11.17 7.63
N SER A 79 7.52 -12.50 7.56
CA SER A 79 6.62 -13.30 6.72
C SER A 79 5.16 -13.14 7.12
N SER A 80 4.85 -13.06 8.42
CA SER A 80 3.48 -12.91 8.92
C SER A 80 2.83 -11.60 8.47
N VAL A 81 3.61 -10.52 8.40
CA VAL A 81 3.11 -9.22 7.85
C VAL A 81 2.77 -9.35 6.37
N LYS A 82 3.60 -10.08 5.59
CA LYS A 82 3.33 -10.33 4.17
C LYS A 82 2.07 -11.17 3.99
N GLU A 83 1.95 -12.26 4.75
CA GLU A 83 0.79 -13.16 4.71
C GLU A 83 -0.52 -12.41 5.00
N ILE A 84 -0.57 -11.61 6.06
CA ILE A 84 -1.77 -10.83 6.41
C ILE A 84 -2.12 -9.81 5.31
N LYS A 85 -1.12 -9.10 4.77
CA LYS A 85 -1.33 -8.17 3.64
C LYS A 85 -1.89 -8.88 2.40
N HIS A 86 -1.35 -10.06 2.07
CA HIS A 86 -1.83 -10.86 0.95
C HIS A 86 -3.28 -11.34 1.19
N LYS A 87 -3.63 -11.80 2.39
CA LYS A 87 -5.00 -12.21 2.73
C LYS A 87 -5.99 -11.04 2.59
N VAL A 88 -5.64 -9.84 3.09
CA VAL A 88 -6.48 -8.64 2.93
C VAL A 88 -6.67 -8.31 1.45
N ALA A 89 -5.61 -8.35 0.64
CA ALA A 89 -5.72 -8.10 -0.79
C ALA A 89 -6.64 -9.11 -1.49
N GLN A 90 -6.52 -10.40 -1.18
CA GLN A 90 -7.36 -11.46 -1.73
C GLN A 90 -8.85 -11.27 -1.38
N LEU A 91 -9.16 -10.98 -0.12
CA LEU A 91 -10.54 -10.71 0.32
C LEU A 91 -11.14 -9.51 -0.41
N LEU A 92 -10.38 -8.42 -0.57
CA LEU A 92 -10.83 -7.25 -1.32
C LEU A 92 -11.01 -7.53 -2.82
N THR A 93 -10.20 -8.41 -3.40
CA THR A 93 -10.40 -8.84 -4.80
C THR A 93 -11.70 -9.63 -4.96
N VAL A 94 -11.99 -10.59 -4.06
CA VAL A 94 -13.24 -11.37 -4.10
C VAL A 94 -14.45 -10.45 -3.94
N ARG A 95 -14.40 -9.51 -3.00
CA ARG A 95 -15.45 -8.47 -2.86
C ARG A 95 -15.68 -7.74 -4.18
N ARG A 96 -14.61 -7.31 -4.85
CA ARG A 96 -14.70 -6.58 -6.12
C ARG A 96 -15.21 -7.44 -7.27
N GLU A 97 -14.86 -8.72 -7.30
CA GLU A 97 -15.41 -9.70 -8.25
C GLU A 97 -16.93 -9.85 -8.06
N ASN A 98 -17.40 -9.92 -6.82
CA ASN A 98 -18.84 -10.01 -6.52
C ASN A 98 -19.58 -8.73 -6.95
N GLU A 99 -19.05 -7.54 -6.64
CA GLU A 99 -19.61 -6.27 -7.14
C GLU A 99 -19.66 -6.23 -8.68
N ALA A 100 -18.66 -6.79 -9.36
CA ALA A 100 -18.63 -6.84 -10.82
C ALA A 100 -19.67 -7.81 -11.39
N LYS A 101 -19.93 -8.96 -10.73
CA LYS A 101 -21.00 -9.90 -11.09
C LYS A 101 -22.39 -9.28 -10.95
N GLU A 102 -22.59 -8.43 -9.94
CA GLU A 102 -23.81 -7.65 -9.73
C GLU A 102 -23.99 -6.52 -10.76
N GLY A 103 -23.01 -6.28 -11.64
CA GLY A 103 -23.07 -5.25 -12.68
C GLY A 103 -22.65 -3.85 -12.21
N MET A 104 -22.01 -3.71 -11.03
CA MET A 104 -21.58 -2.41 -10.52
C MET A 104 -20.36 -1.87 -11.28
N LEU A 105 -20.57 -0.78 -12.02
CA LEU A 105 -19.50 -0.04 -12.68
C LEU A 105 -18.48 0.51 -11.67
N LYS A 106 -17.22 0.64 -12.10
CA LYS A 106 -16.11 1.13 -11.26
C LYS A 106 -16.38 2.51 -10.64
N ARG A 107 -17.13 3.37 -11.36
CA ARG A 107 -17.49 4.72 -10.89
C ARG A 107 -18.49 4.68 -9.73
N GLU A 108 -19.49 3.83 -9.83
CA GLU A 108 -20.55 3.71 -8.81
C GLU A 108 -20.00 3.06 -7.53
N SER A 109 -19.14 2.05 -7.65
CA SER A 109 -18.43 1.48 -6.49
C SER A 109 -17.58 2.53 -5.74
N ARG A 110 -16.83 3.39 -6.46
CA ARG A 110 -16.07 4.49 -5.85
C ARG A 110 -16.96 5.52 -5.16
N LYS A 111 -18.10 5.89 -5.78
CA LYS A 111 -19.09 6.80 -5.18
C LYS A 111 -19.68 6.18 -3.92
N ALA A 112 -20.04 4.90 -3.95
CA ALA A 112 -20.56 4.17 -2.80
C ALA A 112 -19.54 4.13 -1.66
N ALA A 113 -18.26 3.87 -1.95
CA ALA A 113 -17.19 3.90 -0.96
C ALA A 113 -17.01 5.31 -0.36
N LYS A 114 -17.03 6.36 -1.18
CA LYS A 114 -16.98 7.75 -0.70
C LYS A 114 -18.20 8.10 0.15
N LYS A 115 -19.40 7.71 -0.29
CA LYS A 115 -20.65 7.95 0.44
C LYS A 115 -20.60 7.29 1.82
N LYS A 116 -20.19 6.02 1.92
CA LYS A 116 -19.99 5.35 3.22
C LYS A 116 -19.04 6.10 4.15
N LEU A 117 -17.97 6.69 3.61
CA LEU A 117 -17.05 7.51 4.40
C LEU A 117 -17.69 8.82 4.87
N LEU A 118 -18.44 9.51 3.99
CA LEU A 118 -19.17 10.72 4.34
C LEU A 118 -20.26 10.47 5.39
N ASP A 119 -21.02 9.37 5.24
CA ASP A 119 -22.05 8.94 6.19
C ASP A 119 -21.43 8.63 7.56
N ALA A 120 -20.21 8.10 7.59
CA ALA A 120 -19.42 7.87 8.80
C ALA A 120 -18.72 9.14 9.34
N GLY A 121 -18.97 10.32 8.74
CA GLY A 121 -18.40 11.60 9.17
C GLY A 121 -16.94 11.80 8.76
N PHE A 122 -16.37 10.93 7.93
CA PHE A 122 -15.00 11.04 7.43
C PHE A 122 -14.99 11.71 6.05
N GLY A 123 -14.58 12.98 5.99
CA GLY A 123 -14.34 13.71 4.74
C GLY A 123 -14.73 15.19 4.81
N ARG A 124 -14.40 15.95 3.76
CA ARG A 124 -15.01 17.26 3.51
C ARG A 124 -16.16 17.06 2.51
N ALA A 125 -17.32 17.62 2.83
CA ALA A 125 -18.53 17.58 2.01
C ALA A 125 -18.27 18.13 0.60
#